data_AF-A0A969EGD2-F1
#
_entry.id   AF-A0A969EGD2-F1
#
_cell.length_a   1.000
_cell.length_b   1.000
_cell.length_c   1.000
_cell.angle_alpha   90.00
_cell.angle_beta   90.00
_cell.angle_gamma   90.00
#
_symmetry.space_group_name_H-M   'P 1'
#
loop_
_entity.id
_entity.type
_entity.pdbx_description
1 polymer ?
#
loop_
_entity_poly.entity_id
_entity_poly.type
_entity_poly.pdbx_seq_one_letter_code
_entity_poly.pdbx_strand_id
1 'polypeptide(L)'
;MISQQGTTYPPWDPAEDIYQGDRRMLNGKTYEALIDGKGQNPANSSDWQLTSAGAAVYFLPGEIYKLTLMEDMIFDKRRSRLYYDMIAIQFEAFDLNTGTFKPIGWFKYKDLETVFRNHPDEALWFNRYNTAENKNYADAFLLRLFRGSLDKIENPDNDRIYDVYAIAGRPYKEAVWATEWEEMRLMEKEHNLWEY
;
A
#
# COMPACT_ATOMS: atom_id res chain seq x y z
N MET A 1 -1.92 9.46 14.13
CA MET A 1 -0.65 9.60 13.38
C MET A 1 -0.11 8.20 13.21
N ILE A 2 0.06 7.72 11.98
CA ILE A 2 0.57 6.38 11.70
C ILE A 2 2.01 6.52 11.22
N SER A 3 2.94 5.73 11.77
CA SER A 3 4.36 5.79 11.44
C SER A 3 4.80 4.51 10.73
N GLN A 4 5.44 4.64 9.57
CA GLN A 4 6.29 3.58 9.04
C GLN A 4 7.59 3.57 9.84
N GLN A 5 7.98 2.43 10.42
CA GLN A 5 9.24 2.35 11.17
C GLN A 5 10.41 2.65 10.21
N GLY A 6 11.22 3.64 10.57
CA GLY A 6 12.41 3.98 9.81
C GLY A 6 13.47 2.90 9.93
N THR A 7 14.23 2.67 8.87
CA THR A 7 15.39 1.77 8.90
C THR A 7 16.44 2.33 9.85
N THR A 8 16.82 1.56 10.89
CA THR A 8 17.87 1.97 11.82
C THR A 8 19.24 1.78 11.18
N TYR A 9 20.03 2.85 11.10
CA TYR A 9 21.42 2.80 10.64
C TYR A 9 22.37 2.62 11.84
N PRO A 10 23.58 2.05 11.63
CA PRO A 10 24.55 1.91 12.71
C PRO A 10 24.91 3.28 13.31
N PRO A 11 25.15 3.34 14.63
CA PRO A 11 25.60 4.58 15.28
C PRO A 11 26.97 4.98 14.71
N TRP A 12 27.24 6.29 14.67
CA TRP A 12 28.56 6.78 14.30
C TRP A 12 29.61 6.35 15.34
N ASP A 13 30.70 5.73 14.86
CA ASP A 13 31.87 5.36 15.65
C ASP A 13 33.10 6.10 15.09
N PRO A 14 33.85 6.87 15.89
CA PRO A 14 35.07 7.54 15.45
C PRO A 14 36.21 6.60 15.02
N ALA A 15 36.18 5.33 15.42
CA ALA A 15 37.23 4.35 15.11
C ALA A 15 37.03 3.64 13.75
N GLU A 16 35.83 3.69 13.18
CA GLU A 16 35.51 3.07 11.89
C GLU A 16 35.99 3.92 10.71
N ASP A 17 36.47 3.24 9.67
CA ASP A 17 36.69 3.85 8.38
C ASP A 17 35.34 4.04 7.68
N ILE A 18 35.09 5.25 7.18
CA ILE A 18 33.85 5.62 6.49
C ILE A 18 34.13 5.82 5.00
N TYR A 19 33.23 5.31 4.17
CA TYR A 19 33.30 5.50 2.73
C TYR A 19 32.16 6.41 2.25
N GLN A 20 32.37 7.09 1.14
CA GLN A 20 31.36 7.94 0.51
C GLN A 20 30.05 7.17 0.28
N GLY A 21 28.94 7.75 0.73
CA GLY A 21 27.60 7.14 0.70
C GLY A 21 27.25 6.32 1.94
N ASP A 22 28.19 6.07 2.86
CA ASP A 22 27.88 5.42 4.13
C ASP A 22 26.95 6.29 4.99
N ARG A 23 25.99 5.64 5.63
CA ARG A 23 25.03 6.27 6.53
C ARG A 23 25.30 5.89 7.97
N ARG A 24 25.33 6.90 8.86
CA ARG A 24 25.52 6.73 10.31
C ARG A 24 24.55 7.58 11.10
N MET A 25 24.13 7.09 12.27
CA MET A 25 23.28 7.86 13.19
C MET A 25 24.11 8.55 14.27
N LEU A 26 23.83 9.83 14.51
CA LEU A 26 24.36 10.59 15.63
C LEU A 26 23.24 11.42 16.25
N ASN A 27 23.04 11.30 17.57
CA ASN A 27 22.02 12.05 18.32
C ASN A 27 20.60 11.96 17.72
N GLY A 28 20.23 10.80 17.20
CA GLY A 28 18.91 10.55 16.59
C GLY A 28 18.71 11.12 15.18
N LYS A 29 19.76 11.66 14.56
CA LYS A 29 19.78 12.12 13.17
C LYS A 29 20.64 11.21 12.32
N THR A 30 20.21 10.94 11.09
CA THR A 30 21.02 10.19 10.12
C THR A 30 21.84 11.15 9.28
N TYR A 31 23.12 10.82 9.11
CA TYR A 31 24.06 11.55 8.27
C TYR A 31 24.61 10.62 7.19
N GLU A 32 24.85 11.16 6.01
CA GLU A 32 25.47 10.48 4.87
C GLU A 32 26.84 11.08 4.60
N ALA A 33 27.88 10.24 4.48
CA ALA A 33 29.25 10.68 4.22
C ALA A 33 29.39 11.13 2.75
N LEU A 34 29.87 12.35 2.53
CA LEU A 34 30.10 12.92 1.20
C LEU A 34 31.47 12.55 0.64
N ILE A 35 32.42 12.18 1.50
CA ILE A 35 33.79 11.81 1.16
C ILE A 35 34.25 10.65 2.05
N ASP A 36 35.28 9.93 1.59
CA ASP A 36 35.96 8.92 2.39
C ASP A 36 36.74 9.57 3.54
N GLY A 37 36.74 8.93 4.71
CA GLY A 37 37.41 9.49 5.87
C GLY A 37 37.43 8.58 7.10
N LYS A 38 37.82 9.16 8.23
CA LYS A 38 37.82 8.49 9.54
C LYS A 38 37.67 9.52 10.65
N GLY A 39 36.87 9.20 11.68
CA GLY A 39 36.85 9.96 12.94
C GLY A 39 36.26 11.36 12.89
N GLN A 40 35.80 11.85 11.74
CA GLN A 40 35.16 13.16 11.63
C GLN A 40 33.72 13.09 12.15
N ASN A 41 33.39 13.99 13.08
CA ASN A 41 32.05 14.05 13.69
C ASN A 41 31.02 14.60 12.67
N PRO A 42 29.94 13.85 12.37
CA PRO A 42 28.91 14.26 11.41
C PRO A 42 28.20 15.58 11.71
N ALA A 43 28.13 16.02 12.97
CA ALA A 43 27.42 17.25 13.33
C ALA A 43 28.21 18.53 13.06
N ASN A 44 29.54 18.44 12.98
CA ASN A 44 30.45 19.60 12.96
C ASN A 44 31.38 19.64 11.74
N SER A 45 31.21 18.73 10.78
CA SER A 45 32.02 18.66 9.56
C SER A 45 31.18 18.89 8.31
N SER A 46 31.77 19.52 7.30
CA SER A 46 31.22 19.63 5.93
C SER A 46 31.25 18.32 5.15
N ASP A 47 31.92 17.29 5.67
CA ASP A 47 32.11 15.99 5.03
C ASP A 47 30.87 15.09 5.14
N TRP A 48 29.86 15.57 5.86
CA TRP A 48 28.62 14.86 6.13
C TRP A 48 27.43 15.71 5.75
N GLN A 49 26.43 15.08 5.14
CA GLN A 49 25.14 15.68 4.85
C GLN A 49 24.06 15.08 5.75
N LEU A 50 23.19 15.92 6.31
CA LEU A 50 21.99 15.46 7.00
C LEU A 50 21.05 14.78 5.98
N THR A 51 20.65 13.54 6.27
CA THR A 51 19.72 12.79 5.42
C THR A 51 18.48 12.39 6.22
N SER A 52 17.32 12.41 5.56
CA SER A 52 16.07 11.89 6.11
C SER A 52 15.98 10.37 6.00
N ALA A 53 17.01 9.71 5.45
CA ALA A 53 17.07 8.26 5.38
C ALA A 53 16.98 7.65 6.80
N GLY A 54 16.06 6.70 6.99
CA GLY A 54 15.87 6.03 8.29
C GLY A 54 15.03 6.82 9.31
N ALA A 55 14.58 8.04 8.97
CA ALA A 55 13.57 8.72 9.78
C ALA A 55 12.21 8.03 9.60
N ALA A 56 11.46 7.90 10.69
CA ALA A 56 10.08 7.45 10.61
C ALA A 56 9.27 8.46 9.79
N VAL A 57 8.63 7.98 8.71
CA VAL A 57 7.72 8.81 7.93
C VAL A 57 6.38 8.78 8.64
N TYR A 58 5.94 9.97 9.03
CA TYR A 58 4.64 10.16 9.66
C TYR A 58 3.63 10.54 8.59
N PHE A 59 2.54 9.78 8.53
CA PHE A 59 1.44 10.09 7.65
C PHE A 59 0.27 10.63 8.47
N LEU A 60 -0.28 11.75 8.02
CA LEU A 60 -1.54 12.28 8.50
C LEU A 60 -2.71 11.46 7.92
N PRO A 61 -3.83 11.32 8.64
CA PRO A 61 -5.00 10.58 8.11
C PRO A 61 -5.50 11.10 6.76
N GLY A 62 -5.36 12.41 6.50
CA GLY A 62 -5.75 13.03 5.22
C GLY A 62 -4.80 12.76 4.05
N GLU A 63 -3.65 12.13 4.29
CA GLU A 63 -2.66 11.79 3.25
C GLU A 63 -2.82 10.34 2.74
N ILE A 64 -3.80 9.62 3.27
CA ILE A 64 -4.18 8.28 2.82
C ILE A 64 -5.14 8.46 1.64
N TYR A 65 -4.67 8.09 0.45
CA TYR A 65 -5.40 8.34 -0.79
C TYR A 65 -5.82 7.08 -1.53
N LYS A 66 -5.15 5.96 -1.29
CA LYS A 66 -5.43 4.71 -1.99
C LYS A 66 -5.61 3.56 -1.01
N LEU A 67 -6.64 2.77 -1.31
CA LEU A 67 -7.01 1.55 -0.59
C LEU A 67 -6.91 0.39 -1.57
N THR A 68 -6.18 -0.65 -1.20
CA THR A 68 -6.10 -1.89 -1.98
C THR A 68 -6.78 -3.00 -1.20
N LEU A 69 -7.88 -3.53 -1.73
CA LEU A 69 -8.62 -4.63 -1.12
C LEU A 69 -8.06 -5.96 -1.63
N MET A 70 -7.80 -6.89 -0.71
CA MET A 70 -7.50 -8.28 -1.00
C MET A 70 -8.71 -9.13 -0.67
N GLU A 71 -9.16 -9.92 -1.63
CA GLU A 71 -10.31 -10.80 -1.51
C GLU A 71 -10.07 -12.14 -2.21
N ASP A 72 -10.71 -13.18 -1.69
CA ASP A 72 -10.77 -14.50 -2.30
C ASP A 72 -12.10 -14.69 -3.00
N MET A 73 -12.03 -15.18 -4.24
CA MET A 73 -13.22 -15.54 -5.03
C MET A 73 -13.41 -17.06 -5.00
N ILE A 74 -14.42 -17.51 -4.23
CA ILE A 74 -14.67 -18.92 -3.94
C ILE A 74 -15.97 -19.36 -4.62
N PHE A 75 -15.90 -20.43 -5.42
CA PHE A 75 -17.09 -21.03 -6.04
C PHE A 75 -17.53 -22.28 -5.30
N ASP A 76 -18.72 -22.24 -4.69
CA ASP A 76 -19.35 -23.41 -4.09
C ASP A 76 -20.09 -24.23 -5.15
N LYS A 77 -19.47 -25.35 -5.56
CA LYS A 77 -20.02 -26.28 -6.56
C LYS A 77 -21.36 -26.90 -6.17
N ARG A 78 -21.68 -27.03 -4.87
CA ARG A 78 -22.94 -27.67 -4.44
C ARG A 78 -24.14 -26.73 -4.56
N ARG A 79 -23.90 -25.43 -4.36
CA ARG A 79 -24.93 -24.40 -4.37
C ARG A 79 -24.93 -23.58 -5.66
N SER A 80 -23.97 -23.83 -6.56
CA SER A 80 -23.69 -23.06 -7.77
C SER A 80 -23.68 -21.56 -7.50
N ARG A 81 -22.94 -21.16 -6.44
CA ARG A 81 -22.86 -19.76 -6.01
C ARG A 81 -21.42 -19.33 -5.86
N LEU A 82 -21.14 -18.12 -6.34
CA LEU A 82 -19.89 -17.42 -6.13
C LEU A 82 -19.96 -16.62 -4.83
N TYR A 83 -18.93 -16.73 -4.02
CA TYR A 83 -18.73 -15.97 -2.80
C TYR A 83 -17.45 -15.18 -2.90
N TYR A 84 -17.46 -13.94 -2.42
CA TYR A 84 -16.26 -13.14 -2.22
C TYR A 84 -16.01 -13.04 -0.72
N ASP A 85 -14.83 -13.47 -0.28
CA ASP A 85 -14.38 -13.29 1.09
C ASP A 85 -13.32 -12.19 1.15
N MET A 86 -13.61 -11.09 1.83
CA MET A 86 -12.68 -9.98 1.99
C MET A 86 -11.68 -10.31 3.11
N ILE A 87 -10.40 -10.36 2.78
CA ILE A 87 -9.36 -10.77 3.71
C ILE A 87 -8.73 -9.57 4.40
N ALA A 88 -8.25 -8.61 3.62
CA ALA A 88 -7.46 -7.50 4.13
C ALA A 88 -7.57 -6.24 3.25
N ILE A 89 -7.34 -5.08 3.87
CA ILE A 89 -7.25 -3.79 3.19
C ILE A 89 -5.86 -3.22 3.46
N GLN A 90 -5.18 -2.82 2.38
CA GLN A 90 -3.95 -2.05 2.43
C GLN A 90 -4.28 -0.56 2.36
N PHE A 91 -3.60 0.23 3.19
CA PHE A 91 -3.62 1.68 3.08
C PHE A 91 -2.32 2.16 2.47
N GLU A 92 -2.43 2.99 1.43
CA GLU A 92 -1.30 3.62 0.75
C GLU A 92 -1.43 5.15 0.90
N ALA A 93 -0.35 5.78 1.38
CA ALA A 93 -0.25 7.24 1.49
C ALA A 93 0.63 7.82 0.39
N PHE A 94 0.31 9.03 -0.05
CA PHE A 94 1.12 9.71 -1.06
C PHE A 94 2.27 10.47 -0.40
N ASP A 95 3.50 10.13 -0.75
CA ASP A 95 4.68 10.87 -0.31
C ASP A 95 5.01 11.98 -1.31
N LEU A 96 4.82 13.23 -0.89
CA LEU A 96 5.11 14.42 -1.70
C LEU A 96 6.58 14.54 -2.10
N ASN A 97 7.51 13.96 -1.32
CA ASN A 97 8.94 14.06 -1.60
C ASN A 97 9.38 13.10 -2.71
N THR A 98 8.82 11.89 -2.74
CA THR A 98 9.15 10.87 -3.74
C THR A 98 8.17 10.85 -4.91
N GLY A 99 7.01 11.50 -4.78
CA GLY A 99 5.95 11.48 -5.79
C GLY A 99 5.34 10.09 -5.98
N THR A 100 5.43 9.23 -4.98
CA THR A 100 5.01 7.83 -5.05
C THR A 100 4.10 7.46 -3.88
N PHE A 101 3.24 6.48 -4.11
CA PHE A 101 2.43 5.87 -3.05
C PHE A 101 3.30 4.92 -2.23
N LYS A 102 3.32 5.12 -0.92
CA LYS A 102 4.00 4.24 0.03
C LYS A 102 2.98 3.40 0.78
N PRO A 103 3.16 2.07 0.84
CA PRO A 103 2.29 1.21 1.63
C PRO A 103 2.53 1.46 3.12
N ILE A 104 1.48 1.80 3.85
CA ILE A 104 1.51 1.92 5.31
C ILE A 104 1.51 0.53 5.93
N GLY A 105 0.60 -0.33 5.47
CA GLY A 105 0.43 -1.67 5.99
C GLY A 105 -0.89 -2.31 5.57
N TRP A 106 -0.97 -3.62 5.83
CA TRP A 106 -2.18 -4.43 5.63
C TRP A 106 -2.91 -4.61 6.95
N PHE A 107 -4.23 -4.41 6.92
CA PHE A 107 -5.10 -4.63 8.06
C PHE A 107 -6.14 -5.67 7.69
N LYS A 108 -6.41 -6.58 8.61
CA LYS A 108 -7.43 -7.62 8.43
C LYS A 108 -8.81 -6.98 8.33
N TYR A 109 -9.58 -7.39 7.34
CA TYR A 109 -10.89 -6.81 7.07
C TYR A 109 -11.86 -6.97 8.25
N LYS A 110 -11.87 -8.13 8.92
CA LYS A 110 -12.74 -8.39 10.10
C LYS A 110 -12.48 -7.44 11.27
N ASP A 111 -11.23 -7.03 11.46
CA ASP A 111 -10.86 -6.10 12.53
C ASP A 111 -11.34 -4.69 12.17
N LEU A 112 -11.19 -4.29 10.90
CA LEU A 112 -11.73 -3.04 10.38
C LEU A 112 -13.26 -2.99 10.43
N GLU A 113 -13.94 -4.09 10.10
CA GLU A 113 -15.41 -4.20 10.20
C GLU A 113 -15.88 -3.91 11.63
N THR A 114 -15.20 -4.49 12.62
CA THR A 114 -15.50 -4.25 14.04
C THR A 114 -15.31 -2.79 14.40
N VAL A 115 -14.24 -2.14 13.92
CA VAL A 115 -14.02 -0.71 14.11
C VAL A 115 -15.13 0.12 13.47
N PHE A 116 -15.49 -0.15 12.22
CA PHE A 116 -16.55 0.61 11.54
C PHE A 116 -17.91 0.48 12.26
N ARG A 117 -18.24 -0.71 12.76
CA ARG A 117 -19.48 -0.93 13.54
C ARG A 117 -19.47 -0.23 14.90
N ASN A 118 -18.31 -0.11 15.55
CA ASN A 118 -18.17 0.60 16.82
C ASN A 118 -18.20 2.13 16.68
N HIS A 119 -17.97 2.65 15.46
CA HIS A 119 -17.95 4.09 15.17
C HIS A 119 -19.04 4.49 14.15
N PRO A 120 -20.34 4.28 14.45
CA PRO A 120 -21.43 4.47 13.48
C PRO A 120 -21.59 5.92 13.00
N ASP A 121 -21.22 6.91 13.82
CA ASP A 121 -21.39 8.33 13.49
C ASP A 121 -20.25 8.89 12.62
N GLU A 122 -19.07 8.26 12.66
CA GLU A 122 -17.89 8.67 11.89
C GLU A 122 -17.75 7.85 10.60
N ALA A 123 -18.08 6.55 10.66
CA ALA A 123 -17.87 5.60 9.58
C ALA A 123 -19.08 5.54 8.62
N LEU A 124 -19.42 6.67 7.99
CA LEU A 124 -20.58 6.80 7.11
C LEU A 124 -20.21 6.70 5.61
N TRP A 125 -20.83 5.73 4.93
CA TRP A 125 -20.91 5.67 3.48
C TRP A 125 -22.12 6.47 3.00
N PHE A 126 -21.85 7.54 2.26
CA PHE A 126 -22.89 8.38 1.66
C PHE A 126 -22.89 8.27 0.13
N ASN A 127 -24.08 8.22 -0.45
CA ASN A 127 -24.24 8.34 -1.89
C ASN A 127 -24.33 9.83 -2.26
N ARG A 128 -23.42 10.32 -3.11
CA ARG A 128 -23.39 11.73 -3.54
C ARG A 128 -24.64 12.15 -4.30
N TYR A 129 -25.36 11.21 -4.91
CA TYR A 129 -26.56 11.46 -5.71
C TYR A 129 -27.86 11.28 -4.92
N ASN A 130 -27.82 10.66 -3.73
CA ASN A 130 -29.00 10.46 -2.89
C ASN A 130 -28.60 10.49 -1.41
N THR A 131 -29.00 11.56 -0.71
CA THR A 131 -28.68 11.79 0.70
C THR A 131 -29.74 11.25 1.67
N ALA A 132 -30.77 10.55 1.17
CA ALA A 132 -31.89 10.09 2.00
C ALA A 132 -31.50 9.03 3.04
N GLU A 133 -30.47 8.22 2.77
CA GLU A 133 -29.99 7.19 3.69
C GLU A 133 -28.47 7.08 3.63
N ASN A 134 -27.82 7.18 4.78
CA ASN A 134 -26.40 6.88 4.94
C ASN A 134 -26.28 5.46 5.50
N LYS A 135 -25.30 4.70 5.00
CA LYS A 135 -24.99 3.36 5.50
C LYS A 135 -23.67 3.39 6.25
N ASN A 136 -23.42 2.40 7.10
CA ASN A 136 -22.10 2.24 7.71
C ASN A 136 -21.11 1.70 6.64
N TYR A 137 -19.82 2.05 6.73
CA TYR A 137 -18.79 1.48 5.85
C TYR A 137 -18.77 -0.06 5.88
N ALA A 138 -18.95 -0.69 7.04
CA ALA A 138 -19.01 -2.15 7.15
C ALA A 138 -20.09 -2.74 6.21
N ASP A 139 -21.28 -2.15 6.23
CA ASP A 139 -22.40 -2.60 5.40
C ASP A 139 -22.18 -2.26 3.91
N ALA A 140 -21.56 -1.12 3.62
CA ALA A 140 -21.22 -0.74 2.25
C ALA A 140 -20.21 -1.70 1.60
N PHE A 141 -19.20 -2.15 2.34
CA PHE A 141 -18.25 -3.17 1.88
C PHE A 141 -18.92 -4.53 1.72
N LEU A 142 -19.76 -4.94 2.68
CA LEU A 142 -20.50 -6.20 2.61
C LEU A 142 -21.43 -6.26 1.39
N LEU A 143 -22.09 -5.14 1.08
CA LEU A 143 -22.92 -4.97 -0.11
C LEU A 143 -22.12 -4.70 -1.40
N ARG A 144 -20.78 -4.62 -1.32
CA ARG A 144 -19.87 -4.26 -2.43
C ARG A 144 -20.30 -3.01 -3.19
N LEU A 145 -20.65 -1.94 -2.47
CA LEU A 145 -21.03 -0.65 -3.08
C LEU A 145 -19.83 0.15 -3.65
N PHE A 146 -18.62 -0.39 -3.56
CA PHE A 146 -17.41 0.23 -4.05
C PHE A 146 -17.16 -0.09 -5.53
N ARG A 147 -16.37 0.77 -6.18
CA ARG A 147 -15.81 0.53 -7.51
C ARG A 147 -14.29 0.62 -7.42
N GLY A 148 -13.60 -0.36 -7.98
CA GLY A 148 -12.14 -0.41 -8.10
C GLY A 148 -11.73 -1.07 -9.40
N SER A 149 -10.49 -0.84 -9.82
CA SER A 149 -9.83 -1.58 -10.90
C SER A 149 -8.98 -2.70 -10.32
N LEU A 150 -8.79 -3.78 -11.07
CA LEU A 150 -7.95 -4.89 -10.67
C LEU A 150 -6.46 -4.48 -10.64
N ASP A 151 -5.81 -4.56 -9.47
CA ASP A 151 -4.37 -4.25 -9.32
C ASP A 151 -3.51 -5.51 -9.57
N LYS A 152 -4.03 -6.66 -9.17
CA LYS A 152 -3.29 -7.93 -9.11
C LYS A 152 -4.21 -9.14 -9.10
N ILE A 153 -3.74 -10.23 -9.70
CA ILE A 153 -4.31 -11.57 -9.59
C ILE A 153 -3.32 -12.53 -8.92
N GLU A 154 -3.79 -13.70 -8.51
CA GLU A 154 -2.93 -14.77 -8.01
C GLU A 154 -1.90 -15.18 -9.08
N ASN A 155 -0.62 -15.06 -8.75
CA ASN A 155 0.50 -15.45 -9.60
C ASN A 155 1.68 -15.99 -8.77
N PRO A 156 2.54 -16.85 -9.36
CA PRO A 156 3.67 -17.46 -8.64
C PRO A 156 4.67 -16.44 -8.10
N ASP A 157 4.91 -15.37 -8.85
CA ASP A 157 5.92 -14.36 -8.54
C ASP A 157 5.38 -13.23 -7.65
N ASN A 158 4.10 -13.27 -7.29
CA ASN A 158 3.46 -12.27 -6.43
C ASN A 158 3.52 -10.82 -6.99
N ASP A 159 3.70 -10.67 -8.31
CA ASP A 159 3.79 -9.38 -9.00
C ASP A 159 2.42 -8.76 -9.28
N ARG A 160 2.34 -7.43 -9.40
CA ARG A 160 1.13 -6.76 -9.92
C ARG A 160 0.99 -6.98 -11.43
N ILE A 161 -0.21 -6.80 -11.97
CA ILE A 161 -0.45 -6.89 -13.42
C ILE A 161 0.48 -5.92 -14.16
N TYR A 162 0.65 -4.71 -13.63
CA TYR A 162 1.58 -3.73 -14.18
C TYR A 162 3.03 -4.23 -14.23
N ASP A 163 3.52 -4.79 -13.12
CA ASP A 163 4.91 -5.20 -12.97
C ASP A 163 5.27 -6.35 -13.93
N VAL A 164 4.35 -7.31 -14.11
CA VAL A 164 4.51 -8.42 -15.08
C VAL A 164 4.77 -7.89 -16.50
N TYR A 165 4.05 -6.85 -16.91
CA TYR A 165 4.20 -6.25 -18.24
C TYR A 165 5.44 -5.35 -18.33
N ALA A 166 5.77 -4.63 -17.25
CA ALA A 166 6.95 -3.78 -17.18
C ALA A 166 8.26 -4.60 -17.26
N ILE A 167 8.34 -5.72 -16.54
CA ILE A 167 9.48 -6.65 -16.57
C ILE A 167 9.68 -7.22 -17.98
N ALA A 168 8.59 -7.47 -18.71
CA ALA A 168 8.62 -7.91 -20.11
C ALA A 168 8.98 -6.79 -21.11
N GLY A 169 9.29 -5.57 -20.66
CA GLY A 169 9.64 -4.43 -21.50
C GLY A 169 8.46 -3.86 -22.31
N ARG A 170 7.22 -4.15 -21.91
CA ARG A 170 6.00 -3.67 -22.60
C ARG A 170 5.60 -2.28 -22.12
N PRO A 171 4.95 -1.47 -22.97
CA PRO A 171 4.52 -0.12 -22.60
C PRO A 171 3.37 -0.13 -21.60
N TYR A 172 3.27 0.91 -20.77
CA TYR A 172 2.21 1.09 -19.75
C TYR A 172 0.79 0.86 -20.29
N LYS A 173 0.50 1.32 -21.51
CA LYS A 173 -0.83 1.14 -22.15
C LYS A 173 -1.26 -0.33 -22.26
N GLU A 174 -0.32 -1.25 -22.45
CA GLU A 174 -0.63 -2.68 -22.58
C GLU A 174 -1.01 -3.27 -21.21
N ALA A 175 -0.39 -2.81 -20.12
CA ALA A 175 -0.78 -3.22 -18.78
C ALA A 175 -2.20 -2.76 -18.41
N VAL A 176 -2.59 -1.55 -18.86
CA VAL A 176 -3.97 -1.06 -18.68
C VAL A 176 -4.96 -1.94 -19.43
N TRP A 177 -4.68 -2.27 -20.70
CA TRP A 177 -5.54 -3.19 -21.46
C TRP A 177 -5.57 -4.60 -20.89
N ALA A 178 -4.45 -5.08 -20.33
CA ALA A 178 -4.40 -6.37 -19.65
C ALA A 178 -5.29 -6.40 -18.41
N THR A 179 -5.34 -5.29 -17.66
CA THR A 179 -6.24 -5.15 -16.50
C THR A 179 -7.70 -5.29 -16.93
N GLU A 180 -8.11 -4.57 -17.96
CA GLU A 180 -9.47 -4.64 -18.52
C GLU A 180 -9.79 -6.05 -19.07
N TRP A 181 -8.82 -6.71 -19.72
CA TRP A 181 -9.00 -8.08 -20.19
C TRP A 181 -9.16 -9.09 -19.06
N GLU A 182 -8.41 -8.97 -17.97
CA GLU A 182 -8.58 -9.84 -16.82
C GLU A 182 -9.92 -9.58 -16.11
N GLU A 183 -10.40 -8.33 -16.05
CA GLU A 183 -11.75 -8.01 -15.59
C GLU A 183 -12.82 -8.65 -16.48
N MET A 184 -12.69 -8.57 -17.81
CA MET A 184 -13.59 -9.25 -18.74
C MET A 184 -13.57 -10.77 -18.57
N ARG A 185 -12.38 -11.35 -18.38
CA ARG A 185 -12.22 -12.79 -18.16
C ARG A 185 -12.87 -13.25 -16.85
N LEU A 186 -12.83 -12.44 -15.80
CA LEU A 186 -13.58 -12.67 -14.57
C LEU A 186 -15.09 -12.67 -14.85
N MET A 187 -15.61 -11.68 -15.60
CA MET A 187 -17.03 -11.64 -15.98
C MET A 187 -17.44 -12.83 -16.84
N GLU A 188 -16.62 -13.27 -17.78
CA GLU A 188 -16.86 -14.47 -18.59
C GLU A 188 -16.87 -15.73 -17.72
N LYS A 189 -15.92 -15.85 -16.79
CA LYS A 189 -15.88 -16.97 -15.84
C LYS A 189 -17.14 -16.99 -14.98
N GLU A 190 -17.58 -15.84 -14.50
CA GLU A 190 -18.84 -15.72 -13.79
C GLU A 190 -19.99 -16.18 -14.65
N HIS A 191 -20.15 -15.63 -15.86
CA HIS A 191 -21.20 -15.99 -16.81
C HIS A 191 -21.27 -17.50 -17.07
N ASN A 192 -20.12 -18.12 -17.35
CA ASN A 192 -20.04 -19.56 -17.60
C ASN A 192 -20.45 -20.39 -16.38
N LEU A 193 -20.20 -19.91 -15.15
CA LEU A 193 -20.65 -20.58 -13.92
C LEU A 193 -22.17 -20.49 -13.71
N TRP A 194 -22.86 -19.56 -14.37
CA TRP A 194 -24.32 -19.45 -14.34
C TRP A 194 -25.04 -20.26 -15.43
N GLU A 195 -24.32 -20.75 -16.44
CA GLU A 195 -24.91 -21.58 -17.52
C GLU A 195 -25.12 -23.06 -17.11
N TYR A 196 -24.40 -23.54 -16.09
CA TYR A 196 -24.45 -24.92 -15.59
C TYR A 196 -25.48 -25.14 -14.47
#